data_AF-A0A5B0T9L7-F1
#
_entry.id   AF-A0A5B0T9L7-F1
#
_cell.length_a   1.000
_cell.length_b   1.000
_cell.length_c   1.000
_cell.angle_alpha   90.00
_cell.angle_beta   90.00
_cell.angle_gamma   90.00
#
_symmetry.space_group_name_H-M   'P 1'
#
loop_
_entity.id
_entity.type
_entity.pdbx_description
1 polymer ?
#
loop_
_entity_poly.entity_id
_entity_poly.type
_entity_poly.pdbx_seq_one_letter_code
_entity_poly.pdbx_strand_id
1 'polypeptide(L)'
;MKQLIMKPLRQQNRPVISYVPRVEPAPPEHAVKMDAFRDVWILRGKYVAFVLMGEAFQRSPAFTVPESAQRWANQVRQENELRD
;
A
#
# COMPACT_ATOMS: atom_id res chain seq x y z
N MET A 1 38.77 52.74 -39.29
CA MET A 1 38.27 52.54 -37.92
C MET A 1 36.94 51.80 -38.01
N LYS A 2 36.89 50.51 -37.63
CA LYS A 2 35.65 49.71 -37.66
C LYS A 2 34.92 49.87 -36.34
N GLN A 3 33.74 50.49 -36.37
CA GLN A 3 32.88 50.60 -35.20
C GLN A 3 32.30 49.21 -34.87
N LEU A 4 32.60 48.70 -33.68
CA LEU A 4 32.04 47.45 -33.17
C LEU A 4 30.62 47.72 -32.67
N ILE A 5 29.62 47.36 -33.46
CA ILE A 5 28.22 47.34 -33.03
C ILE A 5 28.07 46.31 -31.92
N MET A 6 27.92 46.79 -30.68
CA MET A 6 27.57 45.97 -29.53
C MET A 6 26.11 45.52 -29.70
N LYS A 7 25.88 44.22 -29.92
CA LYS A 7 24.51 43.68 -29.90
C LYS A 7 23.90 44.00 -28.52
N PRO A 8 22.67 44.53 -28.43
CA PRO A 8 22.03 44.76 -27.15
C PRO A 8 21.85 43.42 -26.41
N LEU A 9 22.17 43.42 -25.12
CA LEU A 9 22.11 42.25 -24.25
C LEU A 9 20.65 41.78 -24.16
N ARG A 10 20.31 40.70 -24.86
CA ARG A 10 18.96 40.13 -24.76
C ARG A 10 18.84 39.40 -23.42
N GLN A 11 17.89 39.85 -22.60
CA GLN A 11 17.55 39.20 -21.35
C GLN A 11 17.00 37.81 -21.66
N GLN A 12 17.72 36.77 -21.23
CA GLN A 12 17.23 35.41 -21.31
C GLN A 12 16.17 35.23 -20.21
N ASN A 13 14.89 35.38 -20.55
CA ASN A 13 13.78 34.99 -19.68
C ASN A 13 13.73 33.47 -19.54
N ARG A 14 14.69 32.89 -18.80
CA ARG A 14 14.65 31.47 -18.42
C ARG A 14 13.92 31.38 -17.08
N PRO A 15 12.84 30.58 -16.98
CA PRO A 15 12.13 30.40 -15.72
C PRO A 15 13.07 29.80 -14.67
N VAL A 16 13.05 30.37 -13.47
CA VAL A 16 13.76 29.83 -12.31
C VAL A 16 13.03 28.56 -11.88
N ILE A 17 13.67 27.40 -12.01
CA ILE A 17 13.10 26.13 -11.54
C ILE A 17 13.26 26.09 -10.02
N SER A 18 12.17 26.26 -9.29
CA SER A 18 12.15 26.04 -7.85
C SER A 18 12.24 24.53 -7.56
N TYR A 19 13.21 24.13 -6.75
CA TYR A 19 13.31 22.77 -6.27
C TYR A 19 12.27 22.54 -5.16
N VAL A 20 11.37 21.58 -5.39
CA VAL A 20 10.52 21.03 -4.34
C VAL A 20 11.09 19.66 -3.98
N PRO A 21 11.59 19.45 -2.75
CA PRO A 21 12.07 18.15 -2.31
C PRO A 21 10.99 17.08 -2.48
N ARG A 22 11.36 15.93 -3.06
CA ARG A 22 10.46 14.77 -3.16
C ARG A 22 10.30 14.17 -1.76
N VAL A 23 9.15 14.38 -1.14
CA VAL A 23 8.76 13.68 0.09
C VAL A 23 8.35 12.28 -0.30
N GLU A 24 9.06 11.27 0.18
CA GLU A 24 8.63 9.88 -0.04
C GLU A 24 7.26 9.67 0.62
N PRO A 25 6.28 9.07 -0.07
CA PRO A 25 5.00 8.74 0.55
C PRO A 25 5.26 7.81 1.73
N ALA A 26 4.45 7.94 2.79
CA ALA A 26 4.53 7.05 3.94
C ALA A 26 4.56 5.58 3.46
N PRO A 27 5.43 4.72 4.03
CA PRO A 27 5.51 3.32 3.64
C PRO A 27 4.11 2.69 3.63
N PRO A 28 3.78 1.88 2.61
CA PRO A 28 2.48 1.22 2.56
C PRO A 28 2.28 0.42 3.85
N GLU A 29 1.13 0.59 4.50
CA GLU A 29 0.81 -0.14 5.74
C GLU A 29 0.88 -1.66 5.46
N HIS A 30 1.95 -2.30 5.95
CA HIS A 30 2.16 -3.73 5.82
C HIS A 30 1.20 -4.50 6.75
N ALA A 31 0.79 -5.69 6.32
CA ALA A 31 -0.02 -6.56 7.16
C ALA A 31 0.80 -7.02 8.37
N VAL A 32 0.25 -6.89 9.58
CA VAL A 32 0.88 -7.33 10.82
C VAL A 32 0.18 -8.60 11.30
N LYS A 33 0.91 -9.72 11.43
CA LYS A 33 0.33 -10.97 11.94
C LYS A 33 -0.03 -10.82 13.41
N MET A 34 -1.21 -11.30 13.80
CA MET A 34 -1.64 -11.26 15.20
C MET A 34 -1.17 -12.53 15.92
N ASP A 35 -0.36 -12.41 16.97
CA ASP A 35 0.24 -13.59 17.64
C ASP A 35 -0.79 -14.52 18.29
N ALA A 36 -1.91 -13.97 18.77
CA ALA A 36 -2.96 -14.72 19.46
C ALA A 36 -3.85 -15.56 18.50
N PHE A 37 -3.79 -15.31 17.20
CA PHE A 37 -4.71 -15.90 16.22
C PHE A 37 -3.92 -16.50 15.06
N ARG A 38 -4.29 -17.72 14.64
CA ARG A 38 -3.53 -18.47 13.64
C ARG A 38 -3.55 -17.79 12.27
N ASP A 39 -4.71 -17.31 11.87
CA ASP A 39 -5.02 -16.90 10.50
C ASP A 39 -5.27 -15.38 10.37
N VAL A 40 -5.21 -14.62 11.47
CA VAL A 40 -5.60 -13.21 11.53
C VAL A 40 -4.40 -12.27 11.42
N TRP A 41 -4.59 -11.23 10.61
CA TRP A 41 -3.63 -10.17 10.34
C TRP A 41 -4.32 -8.81 10.46
N ILE A 42 -3.55 -7.78 10.81
CA ILE A 42 -4.00 -6.40 10.85
C ILE A 42 -3.57 -5.72 9.55
N LEU A 43 -4.53 -5.19 8.81
CA LEU A 43 -4.31 -4.45 7.57
C LEU A 43 -5.06 -3.12 7.67
N ARG A 44 -4.32 -2.00 7.61
CA ARG A 44 -4.88 -0.63 7.73
C ARG A 44 -5.74 -0.44 8.99
N GLY A 45 -5.30 -1.00 10.12
CA GLY A 45 -6.03 -0.96 11.39
C GLY A 45 -7.30 -1.81 11.46
N LYS A 46 -7.55 -2.69 10.49
CA LYS A 46 -8.66 -3.65 10.49
C LYS A 46 -8.14 -5.08 10.54
N TYR A 47 -8.96 -5.99 11.04
CA TYR A 47 -8.63 -7.41 11.14
C TYR A 47 -9.09 -8.15 9.90
N VAL A 48 -8.18 -8.90 9.29
CA VAL A 48 -8.43 -9.69 8.09
C VAL A 48 -7.86 -11.08 8.33
N ALA A 49 -8.56 -12.13 7.90
CA ALA A 49 -8.04 -13.48 7.92
C ALA A 49 -7.58 -13.94 6.54
N PHE A 50 -6.49 -14.71 6.51
CA PHE A 50 -5.97 -15.38 5.33
C PHE A 50 -5.99 -16.88 5.58
N VAL A 51 -6.74 -17.62 4.76
CA VAL A 51 -6.84 -19.08 4.84
C VAL A 51 -6.35 -19.69 3.54
N LEU A 52 -5.45 -20.66 3.62
CA LEU A 52 -5.04 -21.44 2.45
C LEU A 52 -6.14 -22.45 2.10
N MET A 53 -6.63 -22.37 0.88
CA MET A 53 -7.68 -23.22 0.31
C MET A 53 -7.10 -23.91 -0.93
N GLY A 54 -6.75 -25.19 -0.80
CA GLY A 54 -6.00 -25.91 -1.84
C GLY A 54 -4.66 -25.22 -2.14
N GLU A 55 -4.56 -24.59 -3.32
CA GLU A 55 -3.36 -23.89 -3.81
C GLU A 55 -3.42 -22.36 -3.66
N ALA A 56 -4.54 -21.79 -3.21
CA ALA A 56 -4.74 -20.33 -3.17
C ALA A 56 -5.14 -19.83 -1.78
N PHE A 57 -4.68 -18.63 -1.40
CA PHE A 57 -5.13 -17.96 -0.19
C PHE A 57 -6.45 -17.22 -0.43
N GLN A 58 -7.46 -17.55 0.38
CA GLN A 58 -8.68 -16.78 0.45
C GLN A 58 -8.58 -15.75 1.57
N ARG A 59 -8.97 -14.50 1.24
CA ARG A 59 -8.93 -13.36 2.16
C ARG A 59 -10.33 -13.01 2.63
N SER A 60 -10.49 -12.80 3.92
CA SER A 60 -11.74 -12.32 4.51
C SER A 60 -12.04 -10.86 4.15
N PRO A 61 -13.29 -10.38 4.31
CA PRO A 61 -13.54 -8.94 4.41
C PRO A 61 -12.84 -8.35 5.65
N ALA A 62 -12.72 -7.03 5.70
CA ALA A 62 -12.12 -6.33 6.83
C ALA A 62 -13.10 -6.22 8.01
N PHE A 63 -12.68 -6.71 9.17
CA PHE A 63 -13.45 -6.69 10.41
C PHE A 63 -12.90 -5.67 11.41
N THR A 64 -13.74 -5.26 12.34
CA THR A 64 -13.36 -4.40 13.48
C THR A 64 -12.88 -5.18 14.69
N VAL A 65 -13.18 -6.48 14.74
CA VAL A 65 -12.93 -7.37 15.88
C VAL A 65 -12.15 -8.60 15.39
N PRO A 66 -11.03 -8.98 16.04
CA PRO A 66 -10.19 -10.08 15.57
C PRO A 66 -10.90 -11.43 15.62
N GLU A 67 -11.77 -11.65 16.60
CA GLU A 67 -12.57 -12.88 16.75
C GLU A 67 -13.49 -13.09 15.54
N SER A 68 -14.03 -12.03 14.94
CA SER A 68 -14.85 -12.13 13.73
C SER A 68 -14.05 -12.65 12.53
N ALA A 69 -12.82 -12.17 12.37
CA ALA A 69 -11.92 -12.65 11.33
C ALA A 69 -11.56 -14.13 11.54
N GLN A 70 -11.27 -14.53 12.79
CA GLN A 70 -10.98 -15.93 13.11
C GLN A 70 -12.21 -16.84 12.89
N ARG A 71 -13.42 -16.40 13.25
CA ARG A 71 -14.66 -17.16 13.00
C ARG A 71 -14.89 -17.38 11.52
N TRP A 72 -14.69 -16.35 10.70
CA TRP A 72 -14.75 -16.49 9.25
C TRP A 72 -13.72 -17.50 8.74
N ALA A 73 -12.48 -17.46 9.26
CA ALA A 73 -11.44 -18.40 8.87
C ALA A 73 -11.84 -19.86 9.18
N ASN A 74 -12.42 -20.09 10.35
CA ASN A 74 -12.91 -21.41 10.76
C ASN A 74 -14.06 -21.89 9.86
N GLN A 75 -15.00 -21.00 9.52
CA GLN A 75 -16.11 -21.31 8.62
C GLN A 75 -15.60 -21.72 7.24
N VAL A 76 -14.67 -20.96 6.68
CA VAL A 76 -14.10 -21.24 5.34
C VAL A 76 -13.37 -22.59 5.30
N ARG A 77 -12.66 -22.96 6.38
CA ARG A 77 -12.03 -24.29 6.48
C ARG A 77 -13.06 -25.41 6.55
N GLN A 78 -14.11 -25.27 7.35
CA GLN A 78 -15.18 -26.26 7.41
C GLN A 78 -15.88 -26.42 6.07
N GLU A 79 -16.14 -25.32 5.36
CA GLU A 79 -16.70 -25.37 4.01
C GLU A 79 -15.76 -26.02 2.99
N ASN A 80 -14.44 -25.95 3.19
CA ASN A 80 -13.47 -26.68 2.36
C ASN A 80 -13.54 -28.19 2.61
N GLU A 81 -13.48 -28.59 3.88
CA GLU A 81 -13.51 -29.99 4.31
C GLU A 81 -14.81 -30.71 3.87
N LEU A 82 -15.91 -29.98 3.70
CA LEU A 82 -17.18 -30.53 3.22
C LEU A 82 -17.28 -30.65 1.68
N ARG A 83 -16.39 -29.98 0.95
CA ARG A 83 -16.41 -29.99 -0.53
C ARG A 83 -15.50 -31.06 -1.14
N ASP A 84 -14.54 -31.56 -0.37
CA ASP A 84 -13.69 -32.70 -0.71
C ASP A 84 -14.37 -34.03 -0.36
#